data_AF-A0A1Q8W432-F1
#
_entry.id   AF-A0A1Q8W432-F1
#
_cell.length_a   1.000
_cell.length_b   1.000
_cell.length_c   1.000
_cell.angle_alpha   90.00
_cell.angle_beta   90.00
_cell.angle_gamma   90.00
#
_symmetry.space_group_name_H-M   'P 1'
#
loop_
_entity.id
_entity.type
_entity.pdbx_description
1 polymer ?
#
loop_
_entity_poly.entity_id
_entity_poly.type
_entity_poly.pdbx_seq_one_letter_code
_entity_poly.pdbx_strand_id
1 'polypeptide(L)'
;MESQVGYERLFDPQDIFFSTTDLKGVIQNTNRTFDTLSRYSRERLIGAPHNIIRHLDMPAGLFRLIWDDLQARRPACGYITNRAVDGLDYRVFATIVPLRQGYLSVRIKPMDTATRERVEEVYRRVRAKERDLEARGASRHQLGEFGGRELAAELAALGFSRLYDMTLATLPREVAALVAAGVRVPAAAPEGLGAVARILNAVAAMEKDTDALVFELDEYLRLITTMEATHDSARVVEARVRRIGQLVSHDVGDSAQTKVLMLSERITEFTGVAGAELSGLPSRLRVLHQSVTELRFSVALMRLLTLMVGRFAQAILDGSEVDAVHSLTDLCEALESGLRGLGPVLQTVSGQVAQLNDALHTVTSSLDRAVRRLGQWVDLRGGGAGSSGSPIIDEVAQLTSRGFPEVRSLAALAAECRGLHLPYDETIAAQRLAAVRSALAELV
;
A
#
# COMPACT_ATOMS: atom_id res chain seq x y z
N MET A 1 24.95 16.88 -1.24
CA MET A 1 26.35 16.91 -1.71
C MET A 1 26.53 15.73 -2.64
N GLU A 2 26.84 15.99 -3.92
CA GLU A 2 27.07 14.91 -4.88
C GLU A 2 28.37 14.17 -4.55
N SER A 3 28.36 12.85 -4.69
CA SER A 3 29.57 12.03 -4.67
C SER A 3 29.53 11.02 -5.83
N GLN A 4 30.71 10.54 -6.24
CA GLN A 4 30.83 9.61 -7.35
C GLN A 4 31.54 8.34 -6.88
N VAL A 5 30.97 7.18 -7.22
CA VAL A 5 31.61 5.87 -7.03
C VAL A 5 31.57 5.14 -8.38
N GLY A 6 32.72 4.96 -9.01
CA GLY A 6 32.80 4.41 -10.36
C GLY A 6 32.04 5.29 -11.36
N TYR A 7 31.02 4.74 -12.02
CA TYR A 7 30.16 5.44 -12.98
C TYR A 7 28.86 5.98 -12.35
N GLU A 8 28.66 5.85 -11.05
CA GLU A 8 27.43 6.27 -10.37
C GLU A 8 27.59 7.60 -9.64
N ARG A 9 26.68 8.54 -9.92
CA ARG A 9 26.45 9.78 -9.18
C ARG A 9 25.43 9.54 -8.07
N LEU A 10 25.86 9.78 -6.85
CA LEU A 10 25.05 9.75 -5.65
C LEU A 10 24.61 11.16 -5.27
N PHE A 11 23.39 11.26 -4.74
CA PHE A 11 22.80 12.50 -4.23
C PHE A 11 22.15 12.25 -2.86
N ASP A 12 21.78 13.33 -2.17
CA ASP A 12 21.25 13.24 -0.82
C ASP A 12 19.76 12.90 -0.83
N PRO A 13 19.22 12.26 0.23
CA PRO A 13 17.78 11.99 0.34
C PRO A 13 16.91 13.25 0.20
N GLN A 14 17.46 14.41 0.56
CA GLN A 14 16.78 15.71 0.50
C GLN A 14 16.69 16.31 -0.92
N ASP A 15 17.47 15.79 -1.86
CA ASP A 15 17.53 16.24 -3.25
C ASP A 15 16.38 15.58 -4.06
N ILE A 16 15.14 15.94 -3.72
CA ILE A 16 13.93 15.51 -4.42
C ILE A 16 13.79 16.32 -5.71
N PHE A 17 13.44 15.66 -6.81
CA PHE A 17 13.30 16.32 -8.10
C PHE A 17 12.09 15.81 -8.88
N PHE A 18 11.61 16.63 -9.81
CA PHE A 18 10.44 16.28 -10.60
C PHE A 18 10.55 16.71 -12.05
N SER A 19 9.65 16.16 -12.86
CA SER A 19 9.34 16.64 -14.19
C SER A 19 7.84 16.54 -14.43
N THR A 20 7.26 17.49 -15.16
CA THR A 20 5.92 17.35 -15.74
C THR A 20 6.02 17.12 -17.24
N THR A 21 5.09 16.34 -17.78
CA THR A 21 5.06 15.99 -19.20
C THR A 21 3.65 16.11 -19.76
N ASP A 22 3.52 16.23 -21.07
CA ASP A 22 2.25 16.01 -21.75
C ASP A 22 1.82 14.51 -21.71
N LEU A 23 0.69 14.20 -22.35
CA LEU A 23 0.15 12.83 -22.45
C LEU A 23 1.01 11.89 -23.31
N LYS A 24 1.98 12.41 -24.07
CA LYS A 24 2.92 11.64 -24.90
C LYS A 24 4.29 11.46 -24.20
N GLY A 25 4.46 12.01 -23.00
CA GLY A 25 5.71 11.95 -22.25
C GLY A 25 6.76 12.96 -22.73
N VAL A 26 6.34 14.05 -23.37
CA VAL A 26 7.20 15.18 -23.71
C VAL A 26 7.30 16.12 -22.52
N ILE A 27 8.52 16.39 -22.07
CA ILE A 27 8.79 17.21 -20.87
C ILE A 27 8.30 18.64 -21.09
N GLN A 28 7.49 19.12 -20.14
CA GLN A 28 6.98 20.48 -20.08
C GLN A 28 7.70 21.30 -19.02
N ASN A 29 8.04 20.70 -17.88
CA ASN A 29 8.77 21.36 -16.80
C ASN A 29 9.72 20.41 -16.06
N THR A 30 10.76 20.97 -15.46
CA THR A 30 11.69 20.33 -14.51
C THR A 30 12.02 21.30 -13.37
N ASN A 31 12.62 20.82 -12.29
CA ASN A 31 13.28 21.68 -11.30
C ASN A 31 14.81 21.63 -11.44
N ARG A 32 15.49 22.59 -10.80
CA ARG A 32 16.95 22.74 -10.85
C ARG A 32 17.71 21.48 -10.44
N THR A 33 17.18 20.71 -9.48
CA THR A 33 17.79 19.43 -9.07
C THR A 33 17.80 18.42 -10.22
N PHE A 34 16.73 18.34 -11.03
CA PHE A 34 16.72 17.50 -12.23
C PHE A 34 17.81 17.96 -13.20
N ASP A 35 17.84 19.25 -13.52
CA ASP A 35 18.78 19.84 -14.49
C ASP A 35 20.24 19.56 -14.05
N THR A 36 20.51 19.70 -12.75
CA THR A 36 21.83 19.43 -12.14
C THR A 36 22.22 17.95 -12.26
N LEU A 37 21.35 17.03 -11.84
CA LEU A 37 21.65 15.59 -11.85
C LEU A 37 21.78 15.03 -13.26
N SER A 38 20.90 15.46 -14.17
CA SER A 38 20.89 15.01 -15.56
C SER A 38 21.98 15.66 -16.42
N ARG A 39 22.52 16.80 -15.97
CA ARG A 39 23.51 17.65 -16.65
C ARG A 39 23.04 18.20 -18.00
N TYR A 40 21.77 18.03 -18.32
CA TYR A 40 21.13 18.70 -19.44
C TYR A 40 20.74 20.12 -19.04
N SER A 41 20.89 21.07 -19.95
CA SER A 41 20.31 22.39 -19.76
C SER A 41 18.79 22.31 -19.83
N ARG A 42 18.10 23.23 -19.16
CA ARG A 42 16.63 23.30 -19.17
C ARG A 42 16.09 23.36 -20.59
N GLU A 43 16.71 24.17 -21.47
CA GLU A 43 16.28 24.33 -22.86
C GLU A 43 16.36 23.03 -23.67
N ARG A 44 17.27 22.13 -23.30
CA ARG A 44 17.39 20.81 -23.93
C ARG A 44 16.42 19.79 -23.36
N LEU A 45 15.97 19.98 -22.12
CA LEU A 45 14.98 19.13 -21.46
C LEU A 45 13.56 19.48 -21.91
N ILE A 46 13.19 20.77 -21.93
CA ILE A 46 11.85 21.20 -22.31
C ILE A 46 11.58 20.86 -23.79
N GLY A 47 10.45 20.21 -24.05
CA GLY A 47 10.09 19.73 -25.39
C GLY A 47 10.75 18.41 -25.80
N ALA A 48 11.68 17.87 -25.01
CA ALA A 48 12.26 16.57 -25.28
C ALA A 48 11.38 15.42 -24.76
N PRO A 49 11.34 14.26 -25.43
CA PRO A 49 10.75 13.06 -24.85
C PRO A 49 11.51 12.65 -23.59
N HIS A 50 10.79 12.19 -22.57
CA HIS A 50 11.37 11.85 -21.26
C HIS A 50 12.49 10.79 -21.33
N ASN A 51 12.48 9.96 -22.38
CA ASN A 51 13.51 8.95 -22.61
C ASN A 51 14.93 9.50 -22.87
N ILE A 52 15.13 10.81 -22.99
CA ILE A 52 16.44 11.44 -23.18
C ILE A 52 17.45 11.11 -22.06
N ILE A 53 16.97 10.86 -20.84
CA ILE A 53 17.82 10.47 -19.69
C ILE A 53 17.82 8.96 -19.43
N ARG A 54 17.15 8.16 -20.26
CA ARG A 54 16.97 6.73 -19.97
C ARG A 54 18.27 5.96 -20.17
N HIS A 55 18.65 5.17 -19.17
CA HIS A 55 19.79 4.26 -19.29
C HIS A 55 19.49 3.08 -20.24
N LEU A 56 20.49 2.67 -21.04
CA LEU A 56 20.36 1.61 -22.06
C LEU A 56 20.11 0.21 -21.48
N ASP A 57 20.47 -0.01 -20.21
CA ASP A 57 20.21 -1.28 -19.51
C ASP A 57 18.81 -1.34 -18.88
N MET A 58 18.04 -0.26 -18.89
CA MET A 58 16.66 -0.33 -18.39
C MET A 58 15.77 -1.08 -19.39
N PRO A 59 15.00 -2.10 -18.96
CA PRO A 59 14.16 -2.89 -19.84
C PRO A 59 13.03 -2.05 -20.46
N ALA A 60 12.75 -2.25 -21.75
CA ALA A 60 11.61 -1.64 -22.43
C ALA A 60 10.28 -2.07 -21.81
N GLY A 61 10.22 -3.30 -21.29
CA GLY A 61 9.07 -3.84 -20.57
C GLY A 61 8.64 -3.01 -19.37
N LEU A 62 9.58 -2.46 -18.58
CA LEU A 62 9.24 -1.61 -17.44
C LEU A 62 8.42 -0.40 -17.89
N PHE A 63 8.90 0.30 -18.91
CA PHE A 63 8.20 1.48 -19.42
C PHE A 63 6.88 1.13 -20.09
N ARG A 64 6.78 -0.05 -20.73
CA ARG A 64 5.51 -0.55 -21.27
C ARG A 64 4.46 -0.69 -20.17
N LEU A 65 4.81 -1.35 -19.06
CA LEU A 65 3.92 -1.55 -17.92
C LEU A 65 3.59 -0.23 -17.20
N ILE A 66 4.57 0.69 -17.06
CA ILE A 66 4.32 2.04 -16.54
C ILE A 66 3.26 2.74 -17.41
N TRP A 67 3.39 2.69 -18.74
CA TRP A 67 2.42 3.30 -19.64
C TRP A 67 1.03 2.66 -19.54
N ASP A 68 0.93 1.33 -19.38
CA ASP A 68 -0.36 0.65 -19.15
C ASP A 68 -1.07 1.17 -17.89
N ASP A 69 -0.34 1.31 -16.79
CA ASP A 69 -0.90 1.83 -15.53
C ASP A 69 -1.31 3.31 -15.67
N LEU A 70 -0.45 4.15 -16.25
CA LEU A 70 -0.71 5.56 -16.44
C LEU A 70 -1.91 5.83 -17.37
N GLN A 71 -2.06 5.05 -18.44
CA GLN A 71 -3.22 5.12 -19.35
C GLN A 71 -4.51 4.68 -18.66
N ALA A 72 -4.41 3.74 -17.71
CA ALA A 72 -5.52 3.32 -16.88
C ALA A 72 -5.77 4.27 -15.68
N ARG A 73 -5.20 5.48 -15.69
CA ARG A 73 -5.31 6.49 -14.62
C ARG A 73 -4.79 6.01 -13.26
N ARG A 74 -3.91 5.01 -13.24
CA ARG A 74 -3.23 4.54 -12.04
C ARG A 74 -1.84 5.17 -11.94
N PRO A 75 -1.38 5.53 -10.73
CA PRO A 75 0.03 5.84 -10.51
C PRO A 75 0.92 4.64 -10.82
N ALA A 76 2.18 4.92 -11.16
CA ALA A 76 3.20 3.91 -11.38
C ALA A 76 4.49 4.30 -10.65
N CYS A 77 5.11 3.33 -9.99
CA CYS A 77 6.43 3.49 -9.38
C CYS A 77 7.46 2.53 -9.99
N GLY A 78 8.73 2.90 -9.91
CA GLY A 78 9.82 2.03 -10.33
C GLY A 78 11.19 2.50 -9.87
N TYR A 79 12.09 1.54 -9.67
CA TYR A 79 13.51 1.80 -9.54
C TYR A 79 14.09 2.05 -10.93
N ILE A 80 14.61 3.25 -11.18
CA ILE A 80 15.05 3.65 -12.52
C ILE A 80 16.50 4.11 -12.46
N THR A 81 17.34 3.55 -13.32
CA THR A 81 18.66 4.09 -13.60
C THR A 81 18.56 5.04 -14.80
N ASN A 82 19.08 6.25 -14.62
CA ASN A 82 19.17 7.26 -15.66
C ASN A 82 20.63 7.51 -16.02
N ARG A 83 20.89 7.92 -17.26
CA ARG A 83 22.21 8.32 -17.78
C ARG A 83 22.20 9.83 -18.02
N ALA A 84 23.01 10.56 -17.27
CA ALA A 84 23.25 11.98 -17.49
C ALA A 84 24.04 12.24 -18.77
N VAL A 85 23.99 13.46 -19.31
CA VAL A 85 24.66 13.78 -20.60
C VAL A 85 26.19 13.68 -20.51
N ASP A 86 26.75 13.83 -19.31
CA ASP A 86 28.18 13.65 -19.03
C ASP A 86 28.59 12.16 -18.90
N GLY A 87 27.64 11.25 -19.09
CA GLY A 87 27.89 9.82 -19.10
C GLY A 87 27.82 9.17 -17.72
N LEU A 88 27.51 9.88 -16.64
CA LEU A 88 27.34 9.26 -15.31
C LEU A 88 25.91 8.75 -15.11
N ASP A 89 25.79 7.66 -14.36
CA ASP A 89 24.51 7.06 -13.99
C ASP A 89 24.01 7.62 -12.67
N TYR A 90 22.70 7.77 -12.52
CA TYR A 90 22.07 8.06 -11.23
C TYR A 90 20.80 7.24 -11.07
N ARG A 91 20.66 6.62 -9.89
CA ARG A 91 19.54 5.75 -9.54
C ARG A 91 18.47 6.52 -8.78
N VAL A 92 17.22 6.33 -9.18
CA VAL A 92 16.06 6.98 -8.57
C VAL A 92 14.98 5.97 -8.26
N PHE A 93 14.18 6.26 -7.24
CA PHE A 93 12.83 5.71 -7.14
C PHE A 93 11.89 6.76 -7.72
N ALA A 94 11.27 6.44 -8.85
CA ALA A 94 10.36 7.34 -9.55
C ALA A 94 8.92 7.01 -9.17
N THR A 95 8.14 8.02 -8.81
CA THR A 95 6.69 7.97 -8.60
C THR A 95 6.03 8.84 -9.66
N ILE A 96 5.20 8.26 -10.51
CA ILE A 96 4.56 8.93 -11.64
C ILE A 96 3.05 8.93 -11.40
N VAL A 97 2.45 10.12 -11.37
CA VAL A 97 1.01 10.30 -11.18
C VAL A 97 0.37 10.99 -12.38
N PRO A 98 -0.83 10.56 -12.80
CA PRO A 98 -1.60 11.26 -13.82
C PRO A 98 -2.07 12.64 -13.34
N LEU A 99 -1.84 13.67 -14.15
CA LEU A 99 -2.47 15.00 -14.03
C LEU A 99 -3.69 15.08 -14.95
N ARG A 100 -4.41 16.22 -14.94
CA ARG A 100 -5.47 16.50 -15.93
C ARG A 100 -4.89 16.55 -17.34
N GLN A 101 -3.73 17.17 -17.51
CA GLN A 101 -3.06 17.35 -18.80
C GLN A 101 -1.64 16.77 -18.75
N GLY A 102 -1.53 15.45 -18.76
CA GLY A 102 -0.26 14.74 -18.78
C GLY A 102 0.10 14.08 -17.46
N TYR A 103 1.37 14.15 -17.07
CA TYR A 103 1.91 13.38 -15.94
C TYR A 103 2.91 14.20 -15.11
N LEU A 104 2.90 13.99 -13.80
CA LEU A 104 3.94 14.42 -12.88
C LEU A 104 4.78 13.21 -12.50
N SER A 105 6.10 13.32 -12.59
CA SER A 105 7.02 12.33 -12.03
C SER A 105 7.90 12.96 -10.96
N VAL A 106 7.71 12.53 -9.71
CA VAL A 106 8.57 12.86 -8.57
C VAL A 106 9.59 11.75 -8.36
N ARG A 107 10.85 12.11 -8.09
CA ARG A 107 11.96 11.20 -7.94
C ARG A 107 12.68 11.46 -6.63
N ILE A 108 12.95 10.38 -5.92
CA ILE A 108 13.71 10.38 -4.67
C ILE A 108 14.89 9.42 -4.79
N LYS A 109 15.83 9.56 -3.86
CA LYS A 109 16.88 8.56 -3.66
C LYS A 109 16.22 7.23 -3.26
N PRO A 110 16.57 6.10 -3.89
CA PRO A 110 16.12 4.79 -3.43
C PRO A 110 16.69 4.48 -2.05
N MET A 111 15.82 4.37 -1.05
CA MET A 111 16.14 4.11 0.34
C MET A 111 16.01 2.61 0.69
N ASP A 112 15.03 1.89 0.10
CA ASP A 112 14.88 0.44 0.27
C ASP A 112 15.85 -0.31 -0.67
N THR A 113 17.11 -0.35 -0.26
CA THR A 113 18.20 -0.97 -1.04
C THR A 113 17.98 -2.46 -1.28
N ALA A 114 17.43 -3.19 -0.31
CA ALA A 114 17.18 -4.63 -0.42
C ALA A 114 16.11 -4.95 -1.48
N THR A 115 14.99 -4.22 -1.50
CA THR A 115 13.97 -4.39 -2.54
C THR A 115 14.49 -3.92 -3.89
N ARG A 116 15.18 -2.76 -3.94
CA ARG A 116 15.79 -2.24 -5.18
C ARG A 116 16.70 -3.27 -5.84
N GLU A 117 17.62 -3.88 -5.10
CA GLU A 117 18.59 -4.83 -5.66
C GLU A 117 17.92 -6.07 -6.29
N ARG A 118 16.90 -6.61 -5.62
CA ARG A 118 16.10 -7.74 -6.14
C ARG A 118 15.37 -7.37 -7.43
N VAL A 119 14.80 -6.17 -7.49
CA VAL A 119 14.08 -5.66 -8.67
C VAL A 119 15.05 -5.35 -9.81
N GLU A 120 16.21 -4.76 -9.53
CA GLU A 120 17.25 -4.51 -10.54
C GLU A 120 17.83 -5.80 -11.11
N GLU A 121 17.89 -6.89 -10.34
CA GLU A 121 18.26 -8.20 -10.85
C GLU A 121 17.22 -8.74 -11.85
N VAL A 122 15.93 -8.61 -11.54
CA VAL A 122 14.84 -8.90 -12.48
C VAL A 122 15.00 -8.07 -13.76
N TYR A 123 15.27 -6.77 -13.64
CA TYR A 123 15.48 -5.90 -14.80
C TYR A 123 16.64 -6.36 -15.68
N ARG A 124 17.76 -6.79 -15.10
CA ARG A 124 18.90 -7.32 -15.85
C ARG A 124 18.53 -8.58 -16.64
N ARG A 125 17.79 -9.51 -16.02
CA ARG A 125 17.33 -10.75 -16.70
C ARG A 125 16.38 -10.43 -17.87
N VAL A 126 15.42 -9.53 -17.65
CA VAL A 126 14.49 -9.10 -18.72
C VAL A 126 15.23 -8.37 -19.84
N ARG A 127 16.14 -7.45 -19.51
CA ARG A 127 16.90 -6.70 -20.52
C ARG A 127 17.80 -7.63 -21.36
N ALA A 128 18.36 -8.68 -20.78
CA ALA A 128 19.12 -9.69 -21.54
C ALA A 128 18.23 -10.36 -22.61
N LYS A 129 17.03 -10.81 -22.23
CA LYS A 129 16.06 -11.39 -23.19
C LYS A 129 15.63 -10.39 -24.26
N GLU A 130 15.44 -9.12 -23.89
CA GLU A 130 15.13 -8.05 -24.84
C GLU A 130 16.26 -7.82 -25.85
N ARG A 131 17.52 -7.85 -25.42
CA ARG A 131 18.69 -7.70 -26.31
C ARG A 131 18.76 -8.81 -27.35
N ASP A 132 18.47 -10.05 -26.95
CA ASP A 132 18.42 -11.17 -27.90
C ASP A 132 17.29 -11.01 -28.92
N LEU A 133 16.17 -10.41 -28.53
CA LEU A 133 15.07 -10.09 -29.44
C LEU A 133 15.39 -8.89 -30.34
N GLU A 134 16.08 -7.88 -29.81
CA GLU A 134 16.55 -6.70 -30.53
C GLU A 134 17.56 -7.09 -31.62
N ALA A 135 18.50 -7.99 -31.31
CA ALA A 135 19.46 -8.55 -32.26
C ALA A 135 18.81 -9.33 -33.42
N ARG A 136 17.58 -9.82 -33.22
CA ARG A 136 16.75 -10.47 -34.25
C ARG A 136 15.90 -9.48 -35.06
N GLY A 137 16.13 -8.17 -34.91
CA GLY A 137 15.47 -7.12 -35.69
C GLY A 137 14.08 -6.71 -35.18
N ALA A 138 13.76 -7.00 -33.91
CA ALA A 138 12.47 -6.60 -33.35
C ALA A 138 12.33 -5.08 -33.23
N SER A 139 11.13 -4.58 -33.52
CA SER A 139 10.78 -3.17 -33.33
C SER A 139 10.68 -2.79 -31.85
N ARG A 140 10.74 -1.47 -31.56
CA ARG A 140 10.58 -0.93 -30.19
C ARG A 140 9.27 -1.36 -29.53
N HIS A 141 8.19 -1.46 -30.30
CA HIS A 141 6.89 -1.91 -29.82
C HIS A 141 6.94 -3.39 -29.41
N GLN A 142 7.51 -4.25 -30.26
CA GLN A 142 7.67 -5.68 -29.97
C GLN A 142 8.55 -5.91 -28.73
N LEU A 143 9.63 -5.12 -28.58
CA LEU A 143 10.48 -5.16 -27.39
C LEU A 143 9.72 -4.78 -26.11
N GLY A 144 8.91 -3.72 -26.16
CA GLY A 144 8.08 -3.30 -25.03
C GLY A 144 7.06 -4.35 -24.62
N GLU A 145 6.31 -4.92 -25.58
CA GLU A 145 5.32 -5.97 -25.35
C GLU A 145 5.95 -7.26 -24.79
N PHE A 146 7.04 -7.72 -25.41
CA PHE A 146 7.76 -8.90 -24.94
C PHE A 146 8.34 -8.67 -23.55
N GLY A 147 9.09 -7.59 -23.37
CA GLY A 147 9.70 -7.24 -22.09
C GLY A 147 8.66 -7.04 -20.99
N GLY A 148 7.49 -6.50 -21.31
CA GLY A 148 6.40 -6.29 -20.35
C GLY A 148 5.86 -7.61 -19.81
N ARG A 149 5.65 -8.60 -20.69
CA ARG A 149 5.25 -9.96 -20.30
C ARG A 149 6.32 -10.67 -19.47
N GLU A 150 7.58 -10.62 -19.91
CA GLU A 150 8.70 -11.21 -19.17
C GLU A 150 8.87 -10.58 -17.79
N LEU A 151 8.76 -9.24 -17.72
CA LEU A 151 8.85 -8.52 -16.46
C LEU A 151 7.69 -8.86 -15.51
N ALA A 152 6.46 -8.95 -16.01
CA ALA A 152 5.32 -9.35 -15.19
C ALA A 152 5.52 -10.77 -14.61
N ALA A 153 6.04 -11.72 -15.40
CA ALA A 153 6.32 -13.07 -14.92
C ALA A 153 7.40 -13.11 -13.83
N GLU A 154 8.49 -12.34 -14.01
CA GLU A 154 9.59 -12.27 -13.04
C GLU A 154 9.18 -11.52 -11.76
N LEU A 155 8.35 -10.48 -11.87
CA LEU A 155 7.78 -9.76 -10.72
C LEU A 155 6.83 -10.66 -9.91
N ALA A 156 6.07 -11.55 -10.57
CA ALA A 156 5.21 -12.50 -9.88
C ALA A 156 6.01 -13.44 -8.95
N ALA A 157 7.24 -13.82 -9.34
CA ALA A 157 8.15 -14.58 -8.49
C ALA A 157 8.66 -13.78 -7.26
N LEU A 158 8.58 -12.45 -7.30
CA LEU A 158 8.83 -11.57 -6.15
C LEU A 158 7.57 -11.28 -5.32
N GLY A 159 6.42 -11.86 -5.68
CA GLY A 159 5.13 -11.64 -5.00
C GLY A 159 4.30 -10.50 -5.59
N PHE A 160 4.69 -9.94 -6.74
CA PHE A 160 3.94 -8.86 -7.40
C PHE A 160 3.30 -9.36 -8.69
N SER A 161 1.98 -9.57 -8.66
CA SER A 161 1.26 -10.08 -9.85
C SER A 161 1.25 -9.07 -11.00
N ARG A 162 1.36 -7.77 -10.70
CA ARG A 162 1.41 -6.65 -11.65
C ARG A 162 2.38 -5.58 -11.17
N LEU A 163 2.81 -4.70 -12.08
CA LEU A 163 3.60 -3.51 -11.73
C LEU A 163 2.87 -2.62 -10.70
N TYR A 164 1.55 -2.50 -10.84
CA TYR A 164 0.74 -1.75 -9.87
C TYR A 164 0.82 -2.34 -8.45
N ASP A 165 0.89 -3.67 -8.29
CA ASP A 165 1.02 -4.28 -6.97
C ASP A 165 2.39 -3.95 -6.34
N MET A 166 3.45 -3.92 -7.16
CA MET A 166 4.77 -3.41 -6.74
C MET A 166 4.71 -1.92 -6.36
N THR A 167 3.96 -1.12 -7.12
CA THR A 167 3.77 0.32 -6.84
C THR A 167 3.13 0.54 -5.47
N LEU A 168 2.06 -0.19 -5.16
CA LEU A 168 1.38 -0.14 -3.87
C LEU A 168 2.29 -0.57 -2.71
N ALA A 169 3.19 -1.54 -2.93
CA ALA A 169 4.06 -2.07 -1.90
C ALA A 169 5.33 -1.23 -1.66
N THR A 170 5.93 -0.67 -2.71
CA THR A 170 7.26 -0.03 -2.65
C THR A 170 7.20 1.43 -2.24
N LEU A 171 6.23 2.21 -2.73
CA LEU A 171 6.13 3.63 -2.37
C LEU A 171 6.05 3.86 -0.85
N PRO A 172 5.22 3.13 -0.07
CA PRO A 172 5.18 3.30 1.38
C PRO A 172 6.50 3.02 2.07
N ARG A 173 7.27 2.02 1.62
CA ARG A 173 8.58 1.68 2.20
C ARG A 173 9.59 2.78 1.94
N GLU A 174 9.64 3.27 0.71
CA GLU A 174 10.54 4.35 0.30
C GLU A 174 10.25 5.64 1.05
N VAL A 175 8.97 6.01 1.17
CA VAL A 175 8.55 7.22 1.90
C VAL A 175 8.80 7.07 3.40
N ALA A 176 8.49 5.92 4.00
CA ALA A 176 8.78 5.68 5.42
C ALA A 176 10.28 5.78 5.70
N ALA A 177 11.13 5.22 4.84
CA ALA A 177 12.59 5.30 4.98
C ALA A 177 13.11 6.74 4.76
N LEU A 178 12.53 7.49 3.83
CA LEU A 178 12.85 8.90 3.59
C LEU A 178 12.51 9.77 4.82
N VAL A 179 11.36 9.54 5.43
CA VAL A 179 10.90 10.21 6.66
C VAL A 179 11.77 9.79 7.85
N ALA A 180 12.14 8.52 7.97
CA ALA A 180 13.06 8.04 9.01
C ALA A 180 14.46 8.66 8.88
N ALA A 181 14.91 8.96 7.65
CA ALA A 181 16.14 9.69 7.38
C ALA A 181 16.07 11.20 7.66
N GLY A 182 14.96 11.70 8.21
CA GLY A 182 14.80 13.10 8.62
C GLY A 182 14.41 14.05 7.48
N VAL A 183 14.05 13.56 6.31
CA VAL A 183 13.55 14.42 5.23
C VAL A 183 12.15 14.93 5.61
N ARG A 184 12.03 16.25 5.70
CA ARG A 184 10.81 16.96 6.06
C ARG A 184 10.51 18.08 5.06
N VAL A 185 9.31 18.62 5.15
CA VAL A 185 8.97 19.91 4.54
C VAL A 185 9.87 20.99 5.17
N PRO A 186 10.41 21.94 4.38
CA PRO A 186 11.18 23.05 4.94
C PRO A 186 10.39 23.85 5.99
N ALA A 187 11.12 24.53 6.87
CA ALA A 187 10.51 25.31 7.95
C ALA A 187 9.57 26.39 7.42
N ALA A 188 8.55 26.73 8.22
CA ALA A 188 7.61 27.79 7.89
C ALA A 188 8.34 29.11 7.60
N ALA A 189 7.92 29.78 6.53
CA ALA A 189 8.46 31.05 6.09
C ALA A 189 7.57 32.22 6.58
N PRO A 190 8.12 33.43 6.80
CA PRO A 190 7.32 34.60 7.12
C PRO A 190 6.26 34.87 6.04
N GLU A 191 5.00 35.04 6.42
CA GLU A 191 3.90 35.24 5.46
C GLU A 191 4.05 36.52 4.60
N GLY A 192 4.82 37.49 5.09
CA GLY A 192 5.17 38.71 4.34
C GLY A 192 5.98 38.46 3.06
N LEU A 193 6.49 37.24 2.84
CA LEU A 193 7.15 36.83 1.60
C LEU A 193 6.18 36.44 0.46
N GLY A 194 4.87 36.57 0.69
CA GLY A 194 3.84 36.46 -0.35
C GLY A 194 3.21 35.08 -0.49
N ALA A 195 2.57 34.84 -1.63
CA ALA A 195 1.74 33.64 -1.88
C ALA A 195 2.52 32.33 -1.75
N VAL A 196 3.76 32.26 -2.26
CA VAL A 196 4.60 31.06 -2.18
C VAL A 196 4.91 30.67 -0.73
N ALA A 197 5.15 31.65 0.14
CA ALA A 197 5.38 31.39 1.57
C ALA A 197 4.11 30.85 2.26
N ARG A 198 2.92 31.36 1.90
CA ARG A 198 1.65 30.81 2.41
C ARG A 198 1.41 29.37 1.93
N ILE A 199 1.79 29.03 0.70
CA ILE A 199 1.74 27.65 0.19
C ILE A 199 2.68 26.77 1.03
N LEU A 200 3.93 27.17 1.24
CA LEU A 200 4.90 26.45 2.06
C LEU A 200 4.37 26.21 3.49
N ASN A 201 3.82 27.24 4.13
CA ASN A 201 3.27 27.14 5.48
C ASN A 201 2.07 26.19 5.54
N ALA A 202 1.19 26.24 4.54
CA ALA A 202 0.04 25.36 4.46
C ALA A 202 0.46 23.89 4.31
N VAL A 203 1.45 23.59 3.45
CA VAL A 203 1.92 22.20 3.27
C VAL A 203 2.77 21.71 4.45
N ALA A 204 3.51 22.59 5.12
CA ALA A 204 4.19 22.25 6.39
C ALA A 204 3.19 21.88 7.48
N ALA A 205 2.06 22.60 7.54
CA ALA A 205 0.96 22.24 8.44
C ALA A 205 0.28 20.92 8.04
N MET A 206 0.07 20.66 6.75
CA MET A 206 -0.44 19.36 6.27
C MET A 206 0.48 18.20 6.64
N GLU A 207 1.80 18.38 6.54
CA GLU A 207 2.78 17.39 7.02
C GLU A 207 2.53 17.07 8.49
N LYS A 208 2.46 18.09 9.35
CA LYS A 208 2.17 17.89 10.79
C LYS A 208 0.82 17.21 11.03
N ASP A 209 -0.23 17.64 10.34
CA ASP A 209 -1.59 17.14 10.50
C ASP A 209 -1.72 15.66 10.07
N THR A 210 -0.79 15.16 9.24
CA THR A 210 -0.79 13.79 8.70
C THR A 210 0.38 12.92 9.18
N ASP A 211 1.25 13.42 10.07
CA ASP A 211 2.44 12.70 10.53
C ASP A 211 2.10 11.36 11.16
N ALA A 212 1.07 11.31 12.00
CA ALA A 212 0.65 10.07 12.66
C ALA A 212 0.26 8.98 11.65
N LEU A 213 -0.49 9.31 10.58
CA LEU A 213 -0.81 8.34 9.52
C LEU A 213 0.45 7.74 8.86
N VAL A 214 1.50 8.55 8.71
CA VAL A 214 2.77 8.14 8.10
C VAL A 214 3.58 7.27 9.05
N PHE A 215 3.59 7.58 10.35
CA PHE A 215 4.25 6.75 11.37
C PHE A 215 3.57 5.38 11.54
N GLU A 216 2.27 5.29 11.26
CA GLU A 216 1.50 4.04 11.30
C GLU A 216 1.69 3.15 10.05
N LEU A 217 2.47 3.57 9.05
CA LEU A 217 2.65 2.79 7.81
C LEU A 217 3.20 1.37 8.05
N ASP A 218 4.01 1.17 9.10
CA ASP A 218 4.53 -0.15 9.48
C ASP A 218 3.53 -0.96 10.31
N GLU A 219 2.68 -0.31 11.12
CA GLU A 219 1.57 -0.97 11.80
C GLU A 219 0.55 -1.49 10.77
N TYR A 220 0.27 -0.72 9.73
CA TYR A 220 -0.58 -1.17 8.62
C TYR A 220 0.03 -2.39 7.89
N LEU A 221 1.36 -2.52 7.83
CA LEU A 221 2.01 -3.74 7.31
C LEU A 221 1.82 -4.92 8.24
N ARG A 222 2.00 -4.72 9.54
CA ARG A 222 1.81 -5.76 10.55
C ARG A 222 0.40 -6.32 10.47
N LEU A 223 -0.60 -5.45 10.40
CA LEU A 223 -2.00 -5.85 10.25
C LEU A 223 -2.22 -6.72 8.99
N ILE A 224 -1.61 -6.36 7.86
CA ILE A 224 -1.64 -7.17 6.63
C ILE A 224 -1.10 -8.58 6.87
N THR A 225 0.09 -8.70 7.48
CA THR A 225 0.70 -9.99 7.76
C THR A 225 -0.12 -10.83 8.76
N THR A 226 -0.70 -10.19 9.78
CA THR A 226 -1.58 -10.86 10.74
C THR A 226 -2.85 -11.39 10.07
N MET A 227 -3.44 -10.63 9.14
CA MET A 227 -4.61 -11.08 8.36
C MET A 227 -4.31 -12.32 7.51
N GLU A 228 -3.14 -12.37 6.86
CA GLU A 228 -2.70 -13.53 6.09
C GLU A 228 -2.56 -14.78 6.97
N ALA A 229 -1.90 -14.66 8.12
CA ALA A 229 -1.76 -15.76 9.07
C ALA A 229 -3.10 -16.23 9.67
N THR A 230 -4.04 -15.31 9.83
CA THR A 230 -5.37 -15.61 10.39
C THR A 230 -6.26 -16.37 9.41
N HIS A 231 -6.06 -16.20 8.11
CA HIS A 231 -6.85 -16.85 7.06
C HIS A 231 -6.86 -18.39 7.23
N ASP A 232 -5.68 -18.99 7.39
CA ASP A 232 -5.55 -20.45 7.54
C ASP A 232 -6.15 -20.95 8.85
N SER A 233 -5.94 -20.20 9.93
CA SER A 233 -6.49 -20.50 11.26
C SER A 233 -8.02 -20.52 11.23
N ALA A 234 -8.65 -19.57 10.54
CA ALA A 234 -10.10 -19.47 10.44
C ALA A 234 -10.74 -20.70 9.79
N ARG A 235 -10.14 -21.22 8.71
CA ARG A 235 -10.64 -22.42 8.00
C ARG A 235 -10.60 -23.67 8.87
N VAL A 236 -9.56 -23.82 9.69
CA VAL A 236 -9.44 -24.95 10.63
C VAL A 236 -10.52 -24.90 11.69
N VAL A 237 -10.77 -23.71 12.26
CA VAL A 237 -11.84 -23.51 13.25
C VAL A 237 -13.20 -23.78 12.61
N GLU A 238 -13.48 -23.24 11.43
CA GLU A 238 -14.74 -23.42 10.70
C GLU A 238 -15.09 -24.90 10.50
N ALA A 239 -14.14 -25.70 10.00
CA ALA A 239 -14.34 -27.11 9.76
C ALA A 239 -14.69 -27.87 11.06
N ARG A 240 -14.01 -27.54 12.16
CA ARG A 240 -14.25 -28.16 13.48
C ARG A 240 -15.61 -27.78 14.04
N VAL A 241 -15.97 -26.50 13.99
CA VAL A 241 -17.26 -25.98 14.45
C VAL A 241 -18.42 -26.63 13.68
N ARG A 242 -18.29 -26.70 12.35
CA ARG A 242 -19.28 -27.35 11.49
C ARG A 242 -19.42 -28.84 11.81
N ARG A 243 -18.32 -29.55 12.05
CA ARG A 243 -18.35 -30.98 12.43
C ARG A 243 -19.06 -31.18 13.77
N ILE A 244 -18.76 -30.35 14.78
CA ILE A 244 -19.42 -30.41 16.08
C ILE A 244 -20.93 -30.17 15.94
N GLY A 245 -21.34 -29.11 15.23
CA GLY A 245 -22.76 -28.82 15.02
C GLY A 245 -23.49 -29.96 14.29
N GLN A 246 -22.84 -30.60 13.32
CA GLN A 246 -23.38 -31.78 12.62
C GLN A 246 -23.57 -32.98 13.57
N LEU A 247 -22.55 -33.32 14.36
CA LEU A 247 -22.61 -34.46 15.27
C LEU A 247 -23.69 -34.27 16.34
N VAL A 248 -23.75 -33.09 16.95
CA VAL A 248 -24.70 -32.78 18.03
C VAL A 248 -26.15 -32.67 17.53
N SER A 249 -26.36 -32.23 16.29
CA SER A 249 -27.71 -32.17 15.69
C SER A 249 -28.26 -33.54 15.28
N HIS A 250 -27.40 -34.49 14.90
CA HIS A 250 -27.82 -35.84 14.50
C HIS A 250 -27.96 -36.78 15.71
N ASP A 251 -27.30 -36.50 16.83
CA ASP A 251 -27.38 -37.29 18.06
C ASP A 251 -28.54 -36.83 18.95
N VAL A 252 -29.78 -37.07 18.49
CA VAL A 252 -31.01 -36.67 19.20
C VAL A 252 -31.27 -37.52 20.46
N GLY A 253 -30.56 -38.64 20.63
CA GLY A 253 -30.72 -39.53 21.78
C GLY A 253 -32.10 -40.19 21.86
N ASP A 254 -32.25 -41.14 22.79
CA ASP A 254 -33.59 -41.61 23.18
C ASP A 254 -34.35 -40.43 23.83
N SER A 255 -35.56 -40.17 23.33
CA SER A 255 -36.37 -38.96 23.46
C SER A 255 -36.83 -38.54 24.87
N ALA A 256 -36.26 -39.11 25.93
CA ALA A 256 -36.71 -38.94 27.31
C ALA A 256 -36.02 -37.80 28.10
N GLN A 257 -34.89 -37.24 27.65
CA GLN A 257 -34.16 -36.18 28.39
C GLN A 257 -34.28 -34.79 27.73
N THR A 258 -35.27 -34.01 28.16
CA THR A 258 -35.51 -32.61 27.73
C THR A 258 -34.26 -31.72 27.82
N LYS A 259 -33.40 -31.93 28.83
CA LYS A 259 -32.18 -31.13 29.03
C LYS A 259 -31.13 -31.37 27.93
N VAL A 260 -30.96 -32.60 27.45
CA VAL A 260 -30.02 -32.93 26.37
C VAL A 260 -30.47 -32.30 25.07
N LEU A 261 -31.77 -32.38 24.76
CA LEU A 261 -32.36 -31.75 23.57
C LEU A 261 -32.13 -30.22 23.58
N MET A 262 -32.42 -29.54 24.69
CA MET A 262 -32.18 -28.11 24.83
C MET A 262 -30.70 -27.73 24.66
N LEU A 263 -29.77 -28.56 25.18
CA LEU A 263 -28.33 -28.34 24.98
C LEU A 263 -27.95 -28.54 23.51
N SER A 264 -28.44 -29.60 22.86
CA SER A 264 -28.17 -29.85 21.44
C SER A 264 -28.65 -28.71 20.55
N GLU A 265 -29.86 -28.19 20.77
CA GLU A 265 -30.39 -27.03 20.05
C GLU A 265 -29.51 -25.79 20.23
N ARG A 266 -29.14 -25.46 21.48
CA ARG A 266 -28.28 -24.30 21.77
C ARG A 266 -26.87 -24.44 21.21
N ILE A 267 -26.29 -25.64 21.28
CA ILE A 267 -24.98 -25.90 20.69
C ILE A 267 -25.05 -25.74 19.17
N THR A 268 -26.09 -26.29 18.54
CA THR A 268 -26.31 -26.16 17.09
C THR A 268 -26.50 -24.69 16.69
N GLU A 269 -27.25 -23.92 17.47
CA GLU A 269 -27.43 -22.47 17.28
C GLU A 269 -26.07 -21.73 17.34
N PHE A 270 -25.31 -21.89 18.41
CA PHE A 270 -24.03 -21.18 18.57
C PHE A 270 -22.96 -21.63 17.56
N THR A 271 -22.90 -22.92 17.24
CA THR A 271 -21.97 -23.43 16.21
C THR A 271 -22.40 -23.00 14.82
N GLY A 272 -23.70 -22.88 14.54
CA GLY A 272 -24.22 -22.32 13.29
C GLY A 272 -23.84 -20.86 13.11
N VAL A 273 -24.04 -20.02 14.14
CA VAL A 273 -23.64 -18.60 14.12
C VAL A 273 -22.13 -18.45 13.93
N ALA A 274 -21.32 -19.16 14.70
CA ALA A 274 -19.86 -19.13 14.57
C ALA A 274 -19.40 -19.61 13.17
N GLY A 275 -20.01 -20.69 12.67
CA GLY A 275 -19.70 -21.24 11.35
C GLY A 275 -20.02 -20.26 10.23
N ALA A 276 -21.16 -19.56 10.29
CA ALA A 276 -21.54 -18.56 9.31
C ALA A 276 -20.51 -17.41 9.23
N GLU A 277 -20.13 -16.82 10.37
CA GLU A 277 -19.12 -15.75 10.39
C GLU A 277 -17.73 -16.23 9.95
N LEU A 278 -17.31 -17.43 10.39
CA LEU A 278 -16.04 -18.02 9.97
C LEU A 278 -15.97 -18.28 8.47
N SER A 279 -17.07 -18.72 7.86
CA SER A 279 -17.15 -18.93 6.40
C SER A 279 -17.01 -17.63 5.60
N GLY A 280 -17.50 -16.51 6.15
CA GLY A 280 -17.38 -15.18 5.55
C GLY A 280 -16.01 -14.52 5.76
N LEU A 281 -15.28 -14.91 6.80
CA LEU A 281 -14.04 -14.26 7.23
C LEU A 281 -12.95 -14.18 6.14
N PRO A 282 -12.67 -15.24 5.35
CA PRO A 282 -11.72 -15.17 4.23
C PRO A 282 -11.94 -14.00 3.28
N SER A 283 -13.21 -13.72 2.95
CA SER A 283 -13.58 -12.64 2.05
C SER A 283 -13.37 -11.27 2.70
N ARG A 284 -13.76 -11.11 3.97
CA ARG A 284 -13.58 -9.87 4.75
C ARG A 284 -12.10 -9.53 4.91
N LEU A 285 -11.27 -10.53 5.24
CA LEU A 285 -9.81 -10.38 5.35
C LEU A 285 -9.19 -9.91 4.05
N ARG A 286 -9.57 -10.50 2.91
CA ARG A 286 -9.06 -10.09 1.60
C ARG A 286 -9.44 -8.66 1.24
N VAL A 287 -10.69 -8.25 1.51
CA VAL A 287 -11.15 -6.88 1.28
C VAL A 287 -10.38 -5.90 2.16
N LEU A 288 -10.26 -6.18 3.46
CA LEU A 288 -9.53 -5.31 4.38
C LEU A 288 -8.04 -5.23 4.01
N HIS A 289 -7.41 -6.35 3.64
CA HIS A 289 -6.04 -6.39 3.13
C HIS A 289 -5.85 -5.41 1.96
N GLN A 290 -6.74 -5.46 0.96
CA GLN A 290 -6.69 -4.56 -0.17
C GLN A 290 -6.86 -3.09 0.26
N SER A 291 -7.86 -2.79 1.09
CA SER A 291 -8.12 -1.43 1.56
C SER A 291 -6.96 -0.85 2.38
N VAL A 292 -6.33 -1.66 3.24
CA VAL A 292 -5.15 -1.23 4.02
C VAL A 292 -3.94 -1.03 3.11
N THR A 293 -3.78 -1.86 2.08
CA THR A 293 -2.73 -1.68 1.07
C THR A 293 -2.90 -0.35 0.31
N GLU A 294 -4.13 -0.05 -0.12
CA GLU A 294 -4.48 1.21 -0.78
C GLU A 294 -4.33 2.43 0.15
N LEU A 295 -4.67 2.29 1.44
CA LEU A 295 -4.45 3.32 2.45
C LEU A 295 -2.96 3.66 2.58
N ARG A 296 -2.11 2.63 2.75
CA ARG A 296 -0.66 2.80 2.87
C ARG A 296 -0.08 3.56 1.70
N PHE A 297 -0.46 3.16 0.49
CA PHE A 297 -0.07 3.84 -0.73
C PHE A 297 -0.54 5.30 -0.75
N SER A 298 -1.81 5.55 -0.41
CA SER A 298 -2.40 6.89 -0.45
C SER A 298 -1.74 7.85 0.54
N VAL A 299 -1.45 7.38 1.77
CA VAL A 299 -0.71 8.12 2.80
C VAL A 299 0.71 8.44 2.31
N ALA A 300 1.40 7.45 1.75
CA ALA A 300 2.76 7.62 1.26
C ALA A 300 2.84 8.59 0.07
N LEU A 301 1.90 8.49 -0.88
CA LEU A 301 1.83 9.38 -2.03
C LEU A 301 1.54 10.81 -1.60
N MET A 302 0.56 11.01 -0.70
CA MET A 302 0.26 12.32 -0.12
C MET A 302 1.50 12.92 0.55
N ARG A 303 2.23 12.14 1.35
CA ARG A 303 3.46 12.60 2.01
C ARG A 303 4.53 13.00 1.00
N LEU A 304 4.76 12.19 -0.03
CA LEU A 304 5.75 12.51 -1.08
C LEU A 304 5.41 13.81 -1.82
N LEU A 305 4.14 14.01 -2.17
CA LEU A 305 3.69 15.23 -2.85
C LEU A 305 3.79 16.45 -1.93
N THR A 306 3.48 16.30 -0.64
CA THR A 306 3.62 17.35 0.37
C THR A 306 5.08 17.80 0.51
N LEU A 307 6.01 16.83 0.57
CA LEU A 307 7.46 17.09 0.57
C LEU A 307 7.90 17.81 -0.71
N MET A 308 7.43 17.37 -1.88
CA MET A 308 7.82 17.96 -3.16
C MET A 308 7.31 19.41 -3.30
N VAL A 309 6.05 19.67 -2.97
CA VAL A 309 5.48 21.04 -3.01
C VAL A 309 6.24 21.95 -2.04
N GLY A 310 6.45 21.51 -0.80
CA GLY A 310 7.15 22.31 0.20
C GLY A 310 8.59 22.63 -0.19
N ARG A 311 9.34 21.64 -0.66
CA ARG A 311 10.73 21.85 -1.12
C ARG A 311 10.81 22.73 -2.34
N PHE A 312 9.89 22.58 -3.29
CA PHE A 312 9.84 23.45 -4.46
C PHE A 312 9.46 24.89 -4.09
N ALA A 313 8.47 25.08 -3.21
CA ALA A 313 8.11 26.41 -2.70
C ALA A 313 9.29 27.09 -2.00
N GLN A 314 10.05 26.36 -1.18
CA GLN A 314 11.28 26.87 -0.58
C GLN A 314 12.32 27.27 -1.64
N ALA A 315 12.54 26.44 -2.66
CA ALA A 315 13.48 26.74 -3.73
C ALA A 315 13.10 28.00 -4.53
N ILE A 316 11.80 28.28 -4.69
CA ILE A 316 11.30 29.53 -5.28
C ILE A 316 11.61 30.72 -4.36
N LEU A 317 11.36 30.61 -3.06
CA LEU A 317 11.66 31.67 -2.08
C LEU A 317 13.16 31.98 -2.00
N ASP A 318 14.01 30.97 -2.15
CA ASP A 318 15.47 31.11 -2.18
C ASP A 318 15.99 31.66 -3.53
N GLY A 319 15.11 31.92 -4.50
CA GLY A 319 15.47 32.38 -5.84
C GLY A 319 16.20 31.35 -6.70
N SER A 320 16.13 30.07 -6.32
CA SER A 320 16.80 28.97 -7.04
C SER A 320 16.01 28.48 -8.25
N GLU A 321 14.71 28.78 -8.32
CA GLU A 321 13.80 28.40 -9.40
C GLU A 321 13.25 29.66 -10.08
N VAL A 322 13.21 29.66 -11.41
CA VAL A 322 12.71 30.77 -12.24
C VAL A 322 11.54 30.26 -13.08
N ASP A 323 10.55 31.12 -13.36
CA ASP A 323 9.32 30.77 -14.10
C ASP A 323 8.55 29.56 -13.52
N ALA A 324 8.51 29.49 -12.20
CA ALA A 324 8.07 28.32 -11.44
C ALA A 324 6.55 28.18 -11.26
N VAL A 325 5.74 29.17 -11.67
CA VAL A 325 4.29 29.21 -11.39
C VAL A 325 3.55 28.01 -12.00
N HIS A 326 3.85 27.66 -13.26
CA HIS A 326 3.24 26.49 -13.90
C HIS A 326 3.61 25.19 -13.19
N SER A 327 4.89 25.03 -12.84
CA SER A 327 5.37 23.86 -12.10
C SER A 327 4.72 23.74 -10.72
N LEU A 328 4.59 24.86 -10.00
CA LEU A 328 3.93 24.88 -8.70
C LEU A 328 2.44 24.56 -8.83
N THR A 329 1.80 25.02 -9.91
CA THR A 329 0.41 24.65 -10.23
C THR A 329 0.24 23.15 -10.44
N ASP A 330 1.08 22.52 -11.26
CA ASP A 330 1.02 21.07 -11.51
C ASP A 330 1.26 20.26 -10.23
N LEU A 331 2.22 20.68 -9.40
CA LEU A 331 2.51 20.02 -8.12
C LEU A 331 1.34 20.16 -7.13
N CYS A 332 0.74 21.35 -7.03
CA CYS A 332 -0.43 21.58 -6.19
C CYS A 332 -1.66 20.80 -6.69
N GLU A 333 -1.85 20.67 -8.01
CA GLU A 333 -2.90 19.82 -8.59
C GLU A 333 -2.74 18.35 -8.18
N ALA A 334 -1.51 17.82 -8.28
CA ALA A 334 -1.22 16.46 -7.85
C ALA A 334 -1.48 16.25 -6.36
N LEU A 335 -0.98 17.17 -5.52
CA LEU A 335 -1.18 17.14 -4.07
C LEU A 335 -2.66 17.15 -3.71
N GLU A 336 -3.43 18.03 -4.34
CA GLU A 336 -4.86 18.15 -4.12
C GLU A 336 -5.61 16.87 -4.54
N SER A 337 -5.25 16.27 -5.68
CA SER A 337 -5.81 14.98 -6.10
C SER A 337 -5.50 13.87 -5.09
N GLY A 338 -4.28 13.85 -4.54
CA GLY A 338 -3.86 12.88 -3.53
C GLY A 338 -4.64 13.02 -2.22
N LEU A 339 -4.76 14.23 -1.68
CA LEU A 339 -5.48 14.47 -0.43
C LEU A 339 -6.98 14.17 -0.56
N ARG A 340 -7.63 14.57 -1.67
CA ARG A 340 -9.06 14.27 -1.88
C ARG A 340 -9.34 12.76 -1.92
N GLY A 341 -8.37 11.95 -2.35
CA GLY A 341 -8.51 10.49 -2.37
C GLY A 341 -8.36 9.82 -1.00
N LEU A 342 -7.72 10.48 -0.03
CA LEU A 342 -7.36 9.86 1.25
C LEU A 342 -8.57 9.63 2.17
N GLY A 343 -9.47 10.60 2.28
CA GLY A 343 -10.68 10.51 3.12
C GLY A 343 -11.55 9.27 2.82
N PRO A 344 -11.96 9.05 1.56
CA PRO A 344 -12.74 7.85 1.19
C PRO A 344 -12.05 6.52 1.51
N VAL A 345 -10.72 6.45 1.36
CA VAL A 345 -9.94 5.24 1.68
C VAL A 345 -9.92 4.97 3.19
N LEU A 346 -9.72 6.02 4.00
CA LEU A 346 -9.79 5.93 5.46
C LEU A 346 -11.16 5.47 5.96
N GLN A 347 -12.24 6.00 5.38
CA GLN A 347 -13.61 5.58 5.71
C GLN A 347 -13.87 4.12 5.34
N THR A 348 -13.36 3.69 4.18
CA THR A 348 -13.44 2.29 3.75
C THR A 348 -12.72 1.38 4.74
N VAL A 349 -11.46 1.68 5.09
CA VAL A 349 -10.70 0.88 6.07
C VAL A 349 -11.41 0.85 7.42
N SER A 350 -11.86 2.00 7.94
CA SER A 350 -12.57 2.08 9.23
C SER A 350 -13.82 1.19 9.25
N GLY A 351 -14.63 1.22 8.18
CA GLY A 351 -15.80 0.38 8.04
C GLY A 351 -15.46 -1.11 7.96
N GLN A 352 -14.42 -1.49 7.21
CA GLN A 352 -13.98 -2.89 7.10
C GLN A 352 -13.41 -3.43 8.42
N VAL A 353 -12.65 -2.60 9.15
CA VAL A 353 -12.09 -2.95 10.46
C VAL A 353 -13.20 -3.17 11.49
N ALA A 354 -14.20 -2.28 11.52
CA ALA A 354 -15.35 -2.43 12.42
C ALA A 354 -16.11 -3.74 12.13
N GLN A 355 -16.44 -3.99 10.86
CA GLN A 355 -17.13 -5.22 10.44
C GLN A 355 -16.33 -6.48 10.76
N LEU A 356 -15.01 -6.45 10.57
CA LEU A 356 -14.14 -7.57 10.90
C LEU A 356 -14.09 -7.80 12.42
N ASN A 357 -13.93 -6.74 13.20
CA ASN A 357 -13.92 -6.83 14.67
C ASN A 357 -15.24 -7.40 15.20
N ASP A 358 -16.39 -6.99 14.67
CA ASP A 358 -17.70 -7.50 15.07
C ASP A 358 -17.87 -8.99 14.73
N ALA A 359 -17.42 -9.41 13.54
CA ALA A 359 -17.41 -10.81 13.13
C ALA A 359 -16.52 -11.65 14.06
N LEU A 360 -15.29 -11.19 14.33
CA LEU A 360 -14.36 -11.87 15.25
C LEU A 360 -14.91 -11.94 16.68
N HIS A 361 -15.58 -10.89 17.15
CA HIS A 361 -16.25 -10.88 18.45
C HIS A 361 -17.41 -11.89 18.51
N THR A 362 -18.21 -11.95 17.43
CA THR A 362 -19.33 -12.91 17.31
C THR A 362 -18.83 -14.35 17.31
N VAL A 363 -17.76 -14.63 16.57
CA VAL A 363 -17.10 -15.96 16.55
C VAL A 363 -16.60 -16.32 17.95
N THR A 364 -15.78 -15.48 18.56
CA THR A 364 -15.19 -15.76 19.88
C THR A 364 -16.26 -15.98 20.95
N SER A 365 -17.28 -15.12 21.02
CA SER A 365 -18.40 -15.22 21.96
C SER A 365 -19.25 -16.48 21.74
N SER A 366 -19.56 -16.81 20.47
CA SER A 366 -20.38 -17.99 20.14
C SER A 366 -19.64 -19.29 20.43
N LEU A 367 -18.35 -19.37 20.11
CA LEU A 367 -17.51 -20.53 20.42
C LEU A 367 -17.38 -20.75 21.93
N ASP A 368 -17.13 -19.69 22.68
CA ASP A 368 -17.04 -19.76 24.15
C ASP A 368 -18.37 -20.24 24.79
N ARG A 369 -19.52 -19.79 24.26
CA ARG A 369 -20.84 -20.27 24.68
C ARG A 369 -21.12 -21.72 24.27
N ALA A 370 -20.64 -22.15 23.11
CA ALA A 370 -20.79 -23.52 22.61
C ALA A 370 -19.93 -24.49 23.42
N VAL A 371 -18.64 -24.20 23.63
CA VAL A 371 -17.70 -25.06 24.37
C VAL A 371 -18.19 -25.35 25.80
N ARG A 372 -18.67 -24.33 26.52
CA ARG A 372 -19.24 -24.53 27.87
C ARG A 372 -20.42 -25.52 27.87
N ARG A 373 -21.26 -25.48 26.84
CA ARG A 373 -22.44 -26.35 26.72
C ARG A 373 -22.08 -27.74 26.21
N LEU A 374 -21.10 -27.82 25.31
CA LEU A 374 -20.55 -29.08 24.80
C LEU A 374 -19.99 -29.93 25.94
N GLY A 375 -19.25 -29.34 26.89
CA GLY A 375 -18.80 -30.06 28.08
C GLY A 375 -19.97 -30.68 28.86
N GLN A 376 -20.99 -29.87 29.15
CA GLN A 376 -22.20 -30.37 29.85
C GLN A 376 -22.95 -31.45 29.06
N TRP A 377 -22.99 -31.32 27.74
CA TRP A 377 -23.64 -32.28 26.85
C TRP A 377 -22.89 -33.62 26.85
N VAL A 378 -21.55 -33.59 26.76
CA VAL A 378 -20.70 -34.79 26.83
C VAL A 378 -20.85 -35.48 28.19
N ASP A 379 -20.84 -34.71 29.29
CA ASP A 379 -20.99 -35.24 30.65
C ASP A 379 -22.34 -35.95 30.85
N LEU A 380 -23.43 -35.35 30.39
CA LEU A 380 -24.78 -35.94 30.50
C LEU A 380 -24.95 -37.21 29.66
N ARG A 381 -24.12 -37.41 28.65
CA ARG A 381 -24.14 -38.55 27.73
C ARG A 381 -23.13 -39.64 28.10
N GLY A 382 -22.45 -39.51 29.24
CA GLY A 382 -21.51 -40.51 29.73
C GLY A 382 -20.13 -40.47 29.07
N GLY A 383 -19.80 -39.40 28.33
CA GLY A 383 -18.51 -39.23 27.64
C GLY A 383 -17.36 -38.71 28.51
N GLY A 384 -17.28 -39.14 29.78
CA GLY A 384 -16.17 -38.84 30.69
C GLY A 384 -14.84 -39.49 30.26
N ALA A 385 -13.92 -39.73 31.20
CA ALA A 385 -12.54 -40.21 30.93
C ALA A 385 -12.40 -41.64 30.33
N GLY A 386 -13.45 -42.23 29.73
CA GLY A 386 -13.47 -43.53 29.06
C GLY A 386 -14.41 -43.55 27.84
N SER A 387 -14.49 -44.65 27.09
CA SER A 387 -15.40 -44.74 25.93
C SER A 387 -16.87 -44.70 26.38
N SER A 388 -17.65 -43.77 25.84
CA SER A 388 -19.08 -43.61 26.13
C SER A 388 -19.96 -44.74 25.55
N GLY A 389 -19.37 -45.61 24.72
CA GLY A 389 -20.11 -46.61 23.93
C GLY A 389 -20.76 -46.03 22.67
N SER A 390 -20.64 -44.72 22.42
CA SER A 390 -21.10 -44.05 21.20
C SER A 390 -19.93 -43.37 20.49
N PRO A 391 -19.64 -43.73 19.22
CA PRO A 391 -18.57 -43.10 18.46
C PRO A 391 -18.80 -41.60 18.25
N ILE A 392 -20.06 -41.14 18.26
CA ILE A 392 -20.41 -39.72 18.13
C ILE A 392 -20.01 -38.94 19.39
N ILE A 393 -20.36 -39.47 20.57
CA ILE A 393 -20.06 -38.81 21.84
C ILE A 393 -18.55 -38.77 22.08
N ASP A 394 -17.84 -39.87 21.76
CA ASP A 394 -16.39 -39.95 21.88
C ASP A 394 -15.68 -38.94 20.94
N GLU A 395 -16.17 -38.79 19.69
CA GLU A 395 -15.63 -37.80 18.76
C GLU A 395 -15.88 -36.36 19.26
N VAL A 396 -17.09 -36.05 19.73
CA VAL A 396 -17.41 -34.72 20.28
C VAL A 396 -16.56 -34.43 21.54
N ALA A 397 -16.36 -35.42 22.41
CA ALA A 397 -15.49 -35.29 23.59
C ALA A 397 -14.03 -35.01 23.20
N GLN A 398 -13.51 -35.69 22.18
CA GLN A 398 -12.16 -35.44 21.64
C GLN A 398 -12.03 -34.03 21.04
N LEU A 399 -13.03 -33.60 20.25
CA LEU A 399 -13.04 -32.26 19.66
C LEU A 399 -13.16 -31.17 20.73
N THR A 400 -13.95 -31.42 21.78
CA THR A 400 -14.16 -30.48 22.89
C THR A 400 -12.92 -30.36 23.77
N SER A 401 -12.29 -31.49 24.14
CA SER A 401 -11.05 -31.51 24.95
C SER A 401 -9.87 -30.83 24.27
N ARG A 402 -9.77 -30.93 22.94
CA ARG A 402 -8.79 -30.18 22.14
C ARG A 402 -9.05 -28.67 22.16
N GLY A 403 -10.30 -28.24 22.33
CA GLY A 403 -10.71 -26.84 22.30
C GLY A 403 -10.43 -26.17 20.94
N PHE A 404 -10.25 -24.85 20.97
CA PHE A 404 -9.95 -24.03 19.78
C PHE A 404 -8.72 -23.13 20.00
N PRO A 405 -7.49 -23.69 20.09
CA PRO A 405 -6.28 -22.89 20.26
C PRO A 405 -6.07 -21.86 19.14
N GLU A 406 -6.59 -22.13 17.94
CA GLU A 406 -6.52 -21.26 16.75
C GLU A 406 -7.31 -19.95 16.94
N VAL A 407 -8.25 -19.89 17.89
CA VAL A 407 -9.00 -18.67 18.23
C VAL A 407 -8.10 -17.58 18.81
N ARG A 408 -6.90 -17.92 19.32
CA ARG A 408 -5.92 -16.92 19.75
C ARG A 408 -5.51 -15.98 18.61
N SER A 409 -5.33 -16.49 17.40
CA SER A 409 -5.00 -15.67 16.23
C SER A 409 -6.14 -14.72 15.87
N LEU A 410 -7.38 -15.20 15.96
CA LEU A 410 -8.59 -14.39 15.75
C LEU A 410 -8.70 -13.25 16.79
N ALA A 411 -8.41 -13.56 18.06
CA ALA A 411 -8.41 -12.57 19.14
C ALA A 411 -7.29 -11.54 19.01
N ALA A 412 -6.09 -11.97 18.57
CA ALA A 412 -4.96 -11.09 18.29
C ALA A 412 -5.31 -10.11 17.16
N LEU A 413 -5.84 -10.62 16.03
CA LEU A 413 -6.29 -9.78 14.93
C LEU A 413 -7.37 -8.79 15.37
N ALA A 414 -8.33 -9.22 16.19
CA ALA A 414 -9.35 -8.31 16.73
C ALA A 414 -8.75 -7.22 17.62
N ALA A 415 -7.67 -7.52 18.37
CA ALA A 415 -6.96 -6.54 19.17
C ALA A 415 -6.22 -5.52 18.30
N GLU A 416 -5.52 -5.97 17.25
CA GLU A 416 -4.89 -5.08 16.28
C GLU A 416 -5.91 -4.17 15.58
N CYS A 417 -7.05 -4.72 15.14
CA CYS A 417 -8.15 -3.95 14.58
C CYS A 417 -8.64 -2.83 15.52
N ARG A 418 -8.75 -3.10 16.83
CA ARG A 418 -9.15 -2.08 17.83
C ARG A 418 -8.05 -1.06 18.11
N GLY A 419 -6.80 -1.45 17.96
CA GLY A 419 -5.63 -0.60 18.14
C GLY A 419 -5.33 0.28 16.92
N LEU A 420 -5.97 0.02 15.77
CA LEU A 420 -5.71 0.74 14.54
C LEU A 420 -6.05 2.24 14.70
N HIS A 421 -5.03 3.07 14.56
CA HIS A 421 -5.16 4.51 14.68
C HIS A 421 -5.18 5.17 13.30
N LEU A 422 -6.27 5.87 12.98
CA LEU A 422 -6.46 6.57 11.70
C LEU A 422 -6.75 8.06 11.91
N PRO A 423 -5.81 8.84 12.49
CA PRO A 423 -6.03 10.25 12.81
C PRO A 423 -6.03 11.06 11.52
N TYR A 424 -7.22 11.48 11.09
CA TYR A 424 -7.39 12.34 9.93
C TYR A 424 -8.61 13.22 10.11
N ASP A 425 -8.39 14.54 10.05
CA ASP A 425 -9.46 15.52 10.03
C ASP A 425 -9.63 16.06 8.61
N GLU A 426 -10.68 15.59 7.93
CA GLU A 426 -11.00 16.00 6.56
C GLU A 426 -11.34 17.49 6.47
N THR A 427 -11.88 18.09 7.54
CA THR A 427 -12.19 19.52 7.58
C THR A 427 -10.91 20.34 7.62
N ILE A 428 -9.95 19.97 8.46
CA ILE A 428 -8.64 20.62 8.52
C ILE A 428 -7.92 20.45 7.18
N ALA A 429 -7.88 19.23 6.62
CA ALA A 429 -7.26 18.98 5.32
C ALA A 429 -7.89 19.84 4.20
N ALA A 430 -9.21 19.96 4.16
CA ALA A 430 -9.92 20.81 3.21
C ALA A 430 -9.60 22.30 3.37
N GLN A 431 -9.47 22.78 4.61
CA GLN A 431 -9.05 24.15 4.92
C GLN A 431 -7.62 24.43 4.44
N ARG A 432 -6.68 23.50 4.69
CA ARG A 432 -5.30 23.62 4.19
C ARG A 432 -5.25 23.68 2.67
N LEU A 433 -6.01 22.82 1.99
CA LEU A 433 -6.11 22.83 0.52
C LEU A 433 -6.73 24.13 0.00
N ALA A 434 -7.74 24.67 0.69
CA ALA A 434 -8.33 25.95 0.31
C ALA A 434 -7.32 27.09 0.41
N ALA A 435 -6.47 27.10 1.46
CA ALA A 435 -5.40 28.07 1.60
C ALA A 435 -4.36 27.95 0.48
N VAL A 436 -3.95 26.73 0.11
CA VAL A 436 -3.06 26.49 -1.04
C VAL A 436 -3.68 27.01 -2.34
N ARG A 437 -4.95 26.69 -2.62
CA ARG A 437 -5.65 27.18 -3.83
C ARG A 437 -5.74 28.70 -3.89
N SER A 438 -6.10 29.34 -2.77
CA SER A 438 -6.19 30.79 -2.69
C SER A 438 -4.86 31.46 -2.97
N ALA A 439 -3.78 30.98 -2.35
CA ALA A 439 -2.45 31.53 -2.58
C ALA A 439 -1.96 31.28 -4.01
N LEU A 440 -2.23 30.10 -4.58
CA LEU A 440 -1.86 29.78 -5.96
C LEU A 440 -2.58 30.68 -6.96
N ALA A 441 -3.85 31.02 -6.72
CA ALA A 441 -4.63 31.92 -7.58
C ALA A 441 -4.11 33.36 -7.62
N GLU A 442 -3.28 33.77 -6.66
CA GLU A 442 -2.62 35.09 -6.68
C GLU A 442 -1.35 35.11 -7.54
N LEU A 443 -0.86 33.94 -7.97
CA LEU A 443 0.36 33.79 -8.78
C LEU A 443 0.09 33.68 -10.28
N VAL A 444 -1.17 33.40 -10.67
CA VAL A 444 -1.65 33.22 -12.05
C VAL A 444 -2.43 34.45 -12.47
#